data_AF-A0A182V7C5-F1
#
_entry.id   AF-A0A182V7C5-F1
#
_cell.length_a   1.000
_cell.length_b   1.000
_cell.length_c   1.000
_cell.angle_alpha   90.00
_cell.angle_beta   90.00
_cell.angle_gamma   90.00
#
_symmetry.space_group_name_H-M   'P 1'
#
loop_
_entity.id
_entity.type
_entity.pdbx_description
1 polymer ?
#
loop_
_entity_poly.entity_id
_entity_poly.type
_entity_poly.pdbx_seq_one_letter_code
_entity_poly.pdbx_strand_id
1 'polypeptide(L)'
;MSPEYDYLFKLLLIGDSGVGKSCLLLRFAWDTAGQERFRTITSSYYRGAHGIIVVYDCTDHDSFENVKQWLEEIERYACDNVNKLLVGNKCDLQTKKRVDTTTAMELANQLGIPFLETSAKNATNVEQAFMTMAAEIKNRVGPPSSAADPPSAVKIDKGRNVEAKSGCC
;
A
#
# COMPACT_ATOMS: atom_id res chain seq x y z
N MET A 1 7.11 -9.08 -25.99
CA MET A 1 6.73 -9.78 -24.74
C MET A 1 5.79 -8.87 -23.99
N SER A 2 4.51 -9.20 -23.96
CA SER A 2 3.55 -8.55 -23.07
C SER A 2 3.95 -8.81 -21.61
N PRO A 3 3.86 -7.82 -20.71
CA PRO A 3 4.15 -8.05 -19.30
C PRO A 3 3.17 -9.07 -18.71
N GLU A 4 3.71 -10.06 -18.00
CA GLU A 4 2.95 -11.16 -17.36
C GLU A 4 2.34 -10.74 -16.01
N TYR A 5 1.90 -9.48 -15.88
CA TYR A 5 1.36 -8.94 -14.64
C TYR A 5 0.24 -7.95 -14.94
N ASP A 6 -0.91 -8.11 -14.30
CA ASP A 6 -2.07 -7.22 -14.44
C ASP A 6 -1.91 -5.92 -13.64
N TYR A 7 -1.17 -5.97 -12.52
CA TYR A 7 -0.94 -4.82 -11.62
C TYR A 7 0.50 -4.80 -11.13
N LEU A 8 1.05 -3.59 -10.98
CA LEU A 8 2.34 -3.35 -10.36
C LEU A 8 2.17 -2.42 -9.16
N PHE A 9 2.37 -2.94 -7.95
CA PHE A 9 2.30 -2.16 -6.72
C PHE A 9 3.70 -1.80 -6.22
N LYS A 10 3.82 -0.59 -5.66
CA LYS A 10 5.05 -0.05 -5.10
C LYS A 10 4.87 0.06 -3.60
N LEU A 11 5.50 -0.85 -2.86
CA LEU A 11 5.45 -0.90 -1.40
C LEU A 11 6.73 -0.29 -0.81
N LEU A 12 6.59 0.39 0.32
CA LEU A 12 7.71 0.92 1.09
C LEU A 12 7.65 0.37 2.52
N LEU A 13 8.79 -0.07 3.05
CA LEU A 13 8.92 -0.47 4.46
C LEU A 13 9.68 0.62 5.21
N ILE A 14 9.09 1.14 6.28
CA ILE A 14 9.69 2.16 7.15
C ILE A 14 9.71 1.71 8.60
N GLY A 15 10.45 2.41 9.45
CA GLY A 15 10.66 2.06 10.85
C GLY A 15 12.12 2.19 11.27
N ASP A 16 12.40 1.99 12.54
CA ASP A 16 13.72 2.19 13.14
C ASP A 16 14.79 1.22 12.59
N SER A 17 16.05 1.55 12.83
CA SER A 17 17.16 0.63 12.51
C SER A 17 17.02 -0.65 13.35
N GLY A 18 17.35 -1.81 12.78
CA GLY A 18 17.34 -3.06 13.53
C GLY A 18 15.97 -3.72 13.78
N VAL A 19 14.85 -3.07 13.44
CA VAL A 19 13.49 -3.66 13.59
C VAL A 19 13.23 -4.85 12.67
N GLY A 20 14.05 -5.05 11.63
CA GLY A 20 14.00 -6.21 10.74
C GLY A 20 13.29 -6.00 9.41
N LYS A 21 13.19 -4.75 8.93
CA LYS A 21 12.63 -4.41 7.59
C LYS A 21 13.25 -5.24 6.46
N SER A 22 14.58 -5.28 6.39
CA SER A 22 15.31 -6.05 5.38
C SER A 22 15.06 -7.55 5.54
N CYS A 23 14.94 -8.05 6.77
CA CYS A 23 14.66 -9.46 7.03
C CYS A 23 13.25 -9.84 6.55
N LEU A 24 12.24 -9.02 6.78
CA LEU A 24 10.87 -9.26 6.30
C LEU A 24 10.82 -9.31 4.77
N LEU A 25 11.46 -8.34 4.13
CA LEU A 25 11.50 -8.25 2.68
C LEU A 25 12.32 -9.39 2.05
N LEU A 26 13.46 -9.76 2.62
CA LEU A 26 14.22 -10.93 2.19
C LEU A 26 13.43 -12.21 2.39
N ARG A 27 12.71 -12.34 3.51
CA ARG A 27 11.93 -13.54 3.81
C ARG A 27 10.75 -13.70 2.85
N PHE A 28 10.00 -12.63 2.62
CA PHE A 28 8.91 -12.62 1.66
C PHE A 28 9.40 -12.97 0.25
N ALA A 29 10.51 -12.35 -0.17
CA ALA A 29 11.14 -12.67 -1.44
C ALA A 29 11.54 -14.13 -1.52
N TRP A 30 12.25 -14.66 -0.52
CA TRP A 30 12.75 -16.03 -0.55
C TRP A 30 11.63 -17.07 -0.58
N ASP A 31 10.54 -16.82 0.15
CA ASP A 31 9.40 -17.72 0.23
C ASP A 31 8.49 -17.63 -1.01
N THR A 32 8.48 -16.49 -1.72
CA THR A 32 7.54 -16.22 -2.84
C THR A 32 8.19 -16.17 -4.23
N ALA A 33 9.49 -15.85 -4.34
CA ALA A 33 10.22 -15.66 -5.60
C ALA A 33 11.73 -15.96 -5.49
N GLY A 34 12.19 -16.96 -6.24
CA GLY A 34 13.63 -17.22 -6.40
C GLY A 34 14.36 -16.07 -7.10
N GLN A 35 15.04 -15.23 -6.32
CA GLN A 35 15.73 -13.98 -6.70
C GLN A 35 14.85 -12.90 -7.35
N GLU A 36 14.89 -11.67 -6.81
CA GLU A 36 15.43 -10.48 -7.49
C GLU A 36 15.26 -9.18 -6.65
N ARG A 37 16.26 -8.29 -6.83
CA ARG A 37 16.31 -6.83 -6.67
C ARG A 37 15.40 -6.16 -5.64
N PHE A 38 15.88 -6.13 -4.40
CA PHE A 38 15.42 -5.15 -3.42
C PHE A 38 16.53 -4.14 -3.12
N ARG A 39 16.23 -2.86 -3.38
CA ARG A 39 17.10 -1.76 -2.95
C ARG A 39 16.57 -1.24 -1.64
N THR A 40 17.46 -0.98 -0.69
CA THR A 40 17.17 -0.17 0.50
C THR A 40 16.98 1.28 0.04
N ILE A 41 15.91 1.94 0.48
CA ILE A 41 15.37 3.12 -0.19
C ILE A 41 15.28 4.33 0.76
N THR A 42 15.73 5.49 0.26
CA THR A 42 15.80 6.82 0.88
C THR A 42 14.46 7.58 0.83
N SER A 43 14.37 8.75 1.48
CA SER A 43 13.16 9.58 1.62
C SER A 43 12.46 10.04 0.32
N SER A 44 13.10 10.01 -0.85
CA SER A 44 12.44 10.43 -2.11
C SER A 44 11.34 9.49 -2.62
N TYR A 45 11.11 8.36 -1.94
CA TYR A 45 10.26 7.29 -2.45
C TYR A 45 8.84 7.27 -1.89
N TYR A 46 8.54 8.11 -0.89
CA TYR A 46 7.19 8.27 -0.33
C TYR A 46 6.17 8.71 -1.41
N ARG A 47 6.52 9.65 -2.28
CA ARG A 47 5.61 10.25 -3.28
C ARG A 47 5.04 9.27 -4.33
N GLY A 48 5.64 8.09 -4.49
CA GLY A 48 5.17 7.08 -5.45
C GLY A 48 4.76 5.76 -4.82
N ALA A 49 4.68 5.69 -3.48
CA ALA A 49 4.27 4.47 -2.81
C ALA A 49 2.75 4.27 -2.93
N HIS A 50 2.34 3.07 -3.31
CA HIS A 50 0.94 2.63 -3.26
C HIS A 50 0.56 2.16 -1.86
N GLY A 51 1.51 1.54 -1.15
CA GLY A 51 1.36 1.11 0.24
C GLY A 51 2.63 1.30 1.04
N ILE A 52 2.47 1.60 2.33
CA ILE A 52 3.57 1.78 3.28
C ILE A 52 3.33 0.87 4.48
N ILE A 53 4.33 0.06 4.80
CA ILE A 53 4.33 -0.83 5.95
C ILE A 53 5.26 -0.21 7.01
N VAL A 54 4.69 0.16 8.15
CA VAL A 54 5.43 0.70 9.30
C VAL A 54 5.80 -0.47 10.20
N VAL A 55 7.10 -0.69 10.41
CA VAL A 55 7.61 -1.84 11.15
C VAL A 55 8.23 -1.39 12.46
N TYR A 56 7.79 -1.98 13.57
CA TYR A 56 8.48 -1.90 14.86
C TYR A 56 8.91 -3.31 15.33
N ASP A 57 9.71 -3.39 16.38
CA ASP A 57 10.14 -4.65 16.98
C ASP A 57 9.37 -4.90 18.28
N CYS A 58 8.71 -6.05 18.40
CA CYS A 58 7.94 -6.43 19.59
C CYS A 58 8.80 -6.52 20.87
N THR A 59 10.12 -6.61 20.74
CA THR A 59 11.10 -6.66 21.85
C THR A 59 11.75 -5.32 22.17
N ASP A 60 11.40 -4.26 21.43
CA ASP A 60 11.97 -2.92 21.57
C ASP A 60 10.84 -1.88 21.69
N HIS A 61 10.65 -1.38 22.91
CA HIS A 61 9.60 -0.42 23.22
C HIS A 61 9.81 0.93 22.51
N ASP A 62 11.06 1.40 22.42
CA ASP A 62 11.38 2.69 21.82
C ASP A 62 11.01 2.69 20.33
N SER A 63 11.25 1.56 19.65
CA SER A 63 10.85 1.38 18.26
C SER A 63 9.33 1.49 18.03
N PHE A 64 8.53 1.13 19.04
CA PHE A 64 7.08 1.25 19.01
C PHE A 64 6.61 2.68 19.29
N GLU A 65 7.25 3.39 20.23
CA GLU A 65 6.94 4.81 20.47
C GLU A 65 7.21 5.68 19.22
N ASN A 66 8.27 5.36 18.48
CA ASN A 66 8.65 6.05 17.25
C ASN A 66 7.67 5.81 16.08
N VAL A 67 6.76 4.84 16.16
CA VAL A 67 5.74 4.59 15.11
C VAL A 67 4.92 5.84 14.81
N LYS A 68 4.59 6.65 15.82
CA LYS A 68 3.83 7.89 15.62
C LYS A 68 4.59 8.88 14.75
N GLN A 69 5.89 9.04 14.99
CA GLN A 69 6.74 9.90 14.16
C GLN A 69 6.81 9.38 12.71
N TRP A 70 6.94 8.06 12.52
CA TRP A 70 6.93 7.47 11.19
C TRP A 70 5.61 7.72 10.44
N LEU A 71 4.48 7.68 11.15
CA LEU A 71 3.17 7.99 10.56
C LEU A 71 3.04 9.47 10.19
N GLU A 72 3.52 10.38 11.03
CA GLU A 72 3.59 11.81 10.69
C GLU A 72 4.45 12.06 9.45
N GLU A 73 5.57 11.35 9.29
CA GLU A 73 6.40 11.44 8.08
C GLU A 73 5.63 10.98 6.82
N ILE A 74 4.84 9.91 6.94
CA ILE A 74 3.97 9.46 5.84
C ILE A 74 2.99 10.56 5.47
N GLU A 75 2.33 11.18 6.45
CA GLU A 75 1.35 12.24 6.22
C GLU A 75 1.97 13.50 5.59
N ARG A 76 3.25 13.76 5.86
CA ARG A 76 3.97 14.90 5.28
C ARG A 76 4.44 14.67 3.85
N TYR A 77 4.83 13.44 3.49
CA TYR A 77 5.55 13.18 2.24
C TYR A 77 4.87 12.23 1.26
N ALA A 78 3.91 11.41 1.72
CA ALA A 78 3.19 10.48 0.86
C ALA A 78 1.92 11.12 0.28
N CYS A 79 1.37 10.48 -0.75
CA CYS A 79 0.08 10.88 -1.32
C CYS A 79 -1.08 10.47 -0.40
N ASP A 80 -2.17 11.25 -0.38
CA ASP A 80 -3.33 11.03 0.51
C ASP A 80 -3.95 9.63 0.42
N ASN A 81 -3.83 8.97 -0.74
CA ASN A 81 -4.41 7.65 -1.00
C ASN A 81 -3.49 6.46 -0.70
N VAL A 82 -2.36 6.68 -0.02
CA VAL A 82 -1.45 5.58 0.33
C VAL A 82 -2.10 4.65 1.35
N ASN A 83 -2.03 3.34 1.12
CA ASN A 83 -2.43 2.35 2.11
C ASN A 83 -1.35 2.22 3.19
N LYS A 84 -1.75 2.04 4.46
CA LYS A 84 -0.86 1.98 5.61
C LYS A 84 -1.10 0.67 6.35
N LEU A 85 -0.05 0.00 6.81
CA LEU A 85 -0.14 -1.21 7.64
C LEU A 85 0.89 -1.13 8.76
N LEU A 86 0.47 -1.41 9.99
CA LEU A 86 1.37 -1.54 11.13
C LEU A 86 1.82 -3.00 11.28
N VAL A 87 3.13 -3.22 11.42
CA VAL A 87 3.72 -4.55 11.61
C VAL A 87 4.60 -4.58 12.86
N GLY A 88 4.27 -5.46 13.80
CA GLY A 88 5.12 -5.80 14.95
C GLY A 88 5.98 -7.01 14.63
N ASN A 89 7.28 -6.80 14.38
CA ASN A 89 8.19 -7.87 14.00
C ASN A 89 8.85 -8.55 15.22
N LYS A 90 9.48 -9.71 15.00
CA LYS A 90 10.16 -10.53 16.01
C LYS A 90 9.21 -11.10 17.08
N CYS A 91 7.96 -11.38 16.70
CA CYS A 91 6.98 -11.98 17.60
C CYS A 91 7.36 -13.40 18.09
N ASP A 92 8.38 -14.03 17.48
CA ASP A 92 8.96 -15.29 17.94
C ASP A 92 9.70 -15.17 19.29
N LEU A 93 10.08 -13.95 19.69
CA LEU A 93 10.81 -13.69 20.93
C LEU A 93 9.88 -13.35 22.10
N GLN A 94 8.88 -14.20 22.36
CA GLN A 94 7.84 -13.94 23.37
C GLN A 94 8.37 -13.61 24.78
N THR A 95 9.45 -14.26 25.21
CA THR A 95 10.07 -14.01 26.53
C THR A 95 10.78 -12.67 26.64
N LYS A 96 11.12 -12.04 25.50
CA LYS A 96 11.74 -10.72 25.41
C LYS A 96 10.74 -9.64 24.99
N LYS A 97 9.45 -9.99 24.86
CA LYS A 97 8.42 -9.05 24.44
C LYS A 97 8.39 -7.86 25.40
N ARG A 98 8.36 -6.66 24.82
CA ARG A 98 8.29 -5.37 25.51
C ARG A 98 7.06 -4.56 25.11
N VAL A 99 6.40 -4.95 24.02
CA VAL A 99 5.18 -4.32 23.53
C VAL A 99 4.09 -5.38 23.43
N ASP A 100 3.04 -5.23 24.23
CA ASP A 100 1.91 -6.15 24.20
C ASP A 100 1.10 -6.00 22.90
N THR A 101 0.59 -7.14 22.39
CA THR A 101 -0.19 -7.17 21.16
C THR A 101 -1.45 -6.32 21.26
N THR A 102 -2.08 -6.29 22.43
CA THR A 102 -3.27 -5.48 22.72
C THR A 102 -2.97 -4.00 22.60
N THR A 103 -1.86 -3.54 23.18
CA THR A 103 -1.44 -2.13 23.10
C THR A 103 -1.17 -1.69 21.67
N ALA A 104 -0.48 -2.53 20.88
CA ALA A 104 -0.23 -2.25 19.47
C ALA A 104 -1.51 -2.24 18.63
N MET A 105 -2.43 -3.17 18.91
CA MET A 105 -3.73 -3.24 18.25
C MET A 105 -4.61 -2.03 18.59
N GLU A 106 -4.61 -1.57 19.84
CA GLU A 106 -5.32 -0.36 20.25
C GLU A 106 -4.80 0.88 19.51
N LEU A 107 -3.48 1.03 19.41
CA LEU A 107 -2.87 2.12 18.63
C LEU A 107 -3.29 2.04 17.15
N ALA A 108 -3.24 0.85 16.54
CA ALA A 108 -3.63 0.66 15.16
C ALA A 108 -5.12 1.00 14.91
N ASN A 109 -6.00 0.59 15.82
CA ASN A 109 -7.43 0.91 15.78
C ASN A 109 -7.69 2.41 15.92
N GLN A 110 -6.99 3.09 16.83
CA GLN A 110 -7.09 4.55 16.99
C GLN A 110 -6.69 5.30 15.72
N LEU A 111 -5.70 4.79 14.99
CA LEU A 111 -5.20 5.34 13.73
C LEU A 111 -6.01 4.89 12.51
N GLY A 112 -6.93 3.94 12.67
CA GLY A 112 -7.70 3.35 11.58
C GLY A 112 -6.85 2.60 10.56
N ILE A 113 -5.73 2.00 10.99
CA ILE A 113 -4.85 1.20 10.13
C ILE A 113 -4.87 -0.28 10.56
N PRO A 114 -4.73 -1.24 9.62
CA PRO A 114 -4.60 -2.64 9.97
C PRO A 114 -3.30 -2.91 10.72
N PHE A 115 -3.28 -4.02 11.47
CA PHE A 115 -2.14 -4.45 12.28
C PHE A 115 -1.92 -5.96 12.19
N LEU A 116 -0.64 -6.35 12.09
CA LEU A 116 -0.20 -7.75 12.14
C LEU A 116 1.10 -7.89 12.94
N GLU A 117 1.23 -8.96 13.71
CA GLU A 117 2.53 -9.40 14.23
C GLU A 117 3.18 -10.39 13.28
N THR A 118 4.48 -10.22 13.03
CA THR A 118 5.25 -11.06 12.11
C THR A 118 6.53 -11.58 12.75
N SER A 119 7.06 -12.67 12.22
CA SER A 119 8.44 -13.06 12.46
C SER A 119 9.13 -13.41 11.16
N ALA A 120 10.07 -12.55 10.77
CA ALA A 120 10.96 -12.82 9.64
C ALA A 120 11.83 -14.06 9.84
N LYS A 121 12.04 -14.50 11.10
CA LYS A 121 12.89 -15.65 11.43
C LYS A 121 12.22 -16.98 11.08
N ASN A 122 10.93 -17.11 11.37
CA ASN A 122 10.18 -18.35 11.15
C ASN A 122 9.05 -18.21 10.11
N ALA A 123 9.04 -17.11 9.35
CA ALA A 123 8.05 -16.76 8.33
C ALA A 123 6.62 -16.48 8.83
N THR A 124 6.38 -16.42 10.13
CA THR A 124 5.03 -16.20 10.68
C THR A 124 4.46 -14.87 10.17
N ASN A 125 3.29 -14.93 9.52
CA ASN A 125 2.54 -13.80 8.96
C ASN A 125 3.30 -12.91 7.96
N VAL A 126 4.49 -13.31 7.49
CA VAL A 126 5.27 -12.48 6.56
C VAL A 126 4.52 -12.32 5.25
N GLU A 127 4.14 -13.42 4.60
CA GLU A 127 3.36 -13.40 3.36
C GLU A 127 2.02 -12.69 3.57
N GLN A 128 1.32 -12.97 4.67
CA GLN A 128 0.04 -12.35 5.00
C GLN A 128 0.14 -10.83 5.09
N ALA A 129 1.23 -10.26 5.63
CA ALA A 129 1.41 -8.82 5.71
C ALA A 129 1.47 -8.15 4.32
N PHE A 130 2.24 -8.74 3.40
CA PHE A 130 2.33 -8.23 2.02
C PHE A 130 1.04 -8.45 1.23
N MET A 131 0.40 -9.61 1.39
CA MET A 131 -0.85 -9.94 0.71
C MET A 131 -2.03 -9.08 1.21
N THR A 132 -2.08 -8.78 2.52
CA THR A 132 -3.07 -7.85 3.08
C THR A 132 -2.92 -6.47 2.45
N MET A 133 -1.70 -5.94 2.43
CA MET A 133 -1.42 -4.64 1.79
C MET A 133 -1.79 -4.64 0.30
N ALA A 134 -1.40 -5.67 -0.45
CA ALA A 134 -1.73 -5.77 -1.87
C ALA A 134 -3.23 -5.87 -2.13
N ALA A 135 -3.97 -6.63 -1.31
CA ALA A 135 -5.41 -6.74 -1.39
C ALA A 135 -6.11 -5.40 -1.11
N GLU A 136 -5.65 -4.64 -0.12
CA GLU A 136 -6.23 -3.33 0.16
C GLU A 136 -5.98 -2.32 -0.98
N ILE A 137 -4.78 -2.31 -1.54
CA ILE A 137 -4.46 -1.46 -2.70
C ILE A 137 -5.35 -1.87 -3.89
N LYS A 138 -5.48 -3.17 -4.17
CA LYS A 138 -6.32 -3.67 -5.26
C LYS A 138 -7.80 -3.29 -5.07
N ASN A 139 -8.32 -3.39 -3.85
CA ASN A 139 -9.70 -3.02 -3.54
C ASN A 139 -9.97 -1.52 -3.76
N ARG A 140 -8.96 -0.66 -3.54
CA ARG A 140 -9.08 0.78 -3.85
C ARG A 140 -8.98 1.09 -5.34
N VAL A 141 -8.10 0.41 -6.07
CA VAL A 141 -7.87 0.68 -7.50
C VAL A 141 -9.03 0.15 -8.37
N GLY A 142 -9.81 -0.82 -7.86
CA GLY A 142 -10.83 -1.51 -8.65
C GLY A 142 -10.19 -2.36 -9.77
N PRO A 143 -10.97 -3.17 -10.50
CA PRO A 143 -10.47 -3.69 -11.78
C PRO A 143 -10.04 -2.49 -12.64
N PRO A 144 -8.96 -2.56 -13.45
CA PRO A 144 -8.72 -1.58 -14.48
C PRO A 144 -10.03 -1.52 -15.26
N SER A 145 -10.61 -0.34 -15.38
CA SER A 145 -11.76 -0.12 -16.23
C SER A 145 -11.34 -0.51 -17.65
N SER A 146 -11.59 -1.76 -18.02
CA SER A 146 -11.63 -2.25 -19.39
C SER A 146 -12.87 -1.66 -20.06
N ALA A 147 -12.88 -0.34 -20.19
CA ALA A 147 -13.79 0.44 -21.01
C ALA A 147 -13.20 1.84 -21.07
N ALA A 148 -12.33 2.06 -22.05
CA ALA A 148 -12.34 3.34 -22.70
C ALA A 148 -13.77 3.46 -23.28
N ASP A 149 -14.62 4.27 -22.64
CA ASP A 149 -15.84 4.71 -23.29
C ASP A 149 -15.43 5.31 -24.64
N PRO A 150 -15.97 4.82 -25.78
CA PRO A 150 -15.74 5.48 -27.05
C PRO A 150 -16.23 6.93 -26.92
N PRO A 151 -15.55 7.91 -27.54
CA PRO A 151 -15.95 9.30 -27.44
C PRO A 151 -17.41 9.42 -27.85
N SER A 152 -18.21 10.00 -26.96
CA SER A 152 -19.63 10.27 -27.13
C SER A 152 -19.90 10.80 -28.53
N ALA A 153 -20.51 9.97 -29.38
CA ALA A 153 -21.00 10.38 -30.68
C ALA A 153 -22.03 11.50 -30.46
N VAL A 154 -21.65 12.71 -30.85
CA VAL A 154 -22.54 13.87 -30.90
C VAL A 154 -23.74 13.48 -31.78
N LYS A 155 -24.91 13.30 -31.16
CA LYS A 155 -26.17 13.16 -31.89
C LYS A 155 -26.48 14.51 -32.52
N ILE A 156 -26.10 14.69 -33.79
CA ILE A 156 -26.54 15.79 -34.62
C ILE A 156 -28.05 15.61 -34.81
N ASP A 157 -28.82 16.43 -34.09
CA ASP A 157 -30.26 16.53 -34.19
C ASP A 157 -30.64 16.85 -35.65
N LYS A 158 -31.67 16.14 -36.15
CA LYS A 158 -32.19 16.33 -37.51
C LYS A 158 -32.76 17.74 -37.61
N GLY A 159 -32.00 18.62 -38.27
CA GLY A 159 -32.45 19.95 -38.66
C GLY A 159 -33.83 19.91 -39.32
N ARG A 160 -34.75 20.67 -38.72
CA ARG A 160 -36.12 20.93 -39.16
C ARG A 160 -36.10 21.47 -40.60
N ASN A 161 -36.95 20.91 -41.48
CA ASN A 161 -37.21 21.45 -42.81
C ASN A 161 -37.63 22.93 -42.71
N VAL A 162 -36.91 23.81 -43.40
CA VAL A 162 -37.31 25.21 -43.60
C VAL A 162 -38.21 25.23 -44.83
N GLU A 163 -39.50 25.49 -44.62
CA GLU A 163 -40.45 25.75 -45.70
C GLU A 163 -40.05 27.04 -46.42
N ALA A 164 -39.79 26.92 -47.72
CA ALA A 164 -39.64 28.06 -48.60
C ALA A 164 -40.98 28.79 -48.75
N LYS A 165 -41.03 30.05 -48.32
CA LYS A 165 -42.05 31.00 -48.78
C LYS A 165 -41.40 32.07 -49.64
N SER A 166 -41.79 32.03 -50.91
CA SER A 166 -41.64 33.04 -51.95
C SER A 166 -42.27 34.37 -51.55
N GLY A 167 -41.54 35.47 -51.73
CA GLY A 167 -42.07 36.83 -51.64
C GLY A 167 -41.06 37.82 -52.20
N CYS A 168 -41.17 38.09 -53.50
CA CYS A 168 -40.37 39.05 -54.26
C CYS A 168 -40.89 40.48 -54.05
N CYS A 169 -40.00 41.47 -54.12
CA CYS A 169 -40.29 42.86 -54.48
C CYS A 169 -39.53 43.15 -55.78
#